data_AF-A0A3P7N8L3-F1
#
_entry.id   AF-A0A3P7N8L3-F1
#
_cell.length_a   1.000
_cell.length_b   1.000
_cell.length_c   1.000
_cell.angle_alpha   90.00
_cell.angle_beta   90.00
_cell.angle_gamma   90.00
#
_symmetry.space_group_name_H-M   'P 1'
#
loop_
_entity.id
_entity.type
_entity.pdbx_description
1 polymer ?
#
loop_
_entity_poly.entity_id
_entity_poly.type
_entity_poly.pdbx_seq_one_letter_code
_entity_poly.pdbx_strand_id
1 'polypeptide(L)'
;MQNIDIVLTYFANRIEKELGPHPTETSSVMAVITKSVGNFSRSRTLKEFQELKFKYVEEESPDEFFIPYLWSLVYRLSGLALDQKALHCLGQVTTYTEGDVPSDTTVGDGATV
;
A
#
# COMPACT_ATOMS: atom_id res chain seq x y z
N MET A 1 -8.61 -21.36 10.06
CA MET A 1 -8.07 -22.60 10.67
C MET A 1 -8.68 -23.89 10.12
N GLN A 2 -9.90 -23.87 9.58
CA GLN A 2 -10.64 -25.05 9.10
C GLN A 2 -9.84 -26.10 8.28
N ASN A 3 -8.93 -25.70 7.39
CA ASN A 3 -8.12 -26.66 6.62
C ASN A 3 -7.16 -27.48 7.48
N ILE A 4 -6.65 -26.90 8.57
CA ILE A 4 -5.77 -27.60 9.52
C ILE A 4 -6.57 -28.71 10.21
N ASP A 5 -7.79 -28.40 10.67
CA ASP A 5 -8.66 -29.37 11.34
C ASP A 5 -9.03 -30.54 10.43
N ILE A 6 -9.29 -30.27 9.14
CA ILE A 6 -9.57 -31.30 8.13
C ILE A 6 -8.39 -32.26 7.98
N VAL A 7 -7.18 -31.72 7.85
CA VAL A 7 -5.96 -32.52 7.71
C VAL A 7 -5.71 -33.34 8.97
N LEU A 8 -5.76 -32.72 10.14
CA LEU A 8 -5.55 -33.39 11.41
C LEU A 8 -6.56 -34.52 11.63
N THR A 9 -7.83 -34.27 11.39
CA THR A 9 -8.90 -35.27 11.55
C THR A 9 -8.72 -36.44 10.57
N TYR A 10 -8.36 -36.17 9.32
CA TYR A 10 -8.14 -37.23 8.33
C TYR A 10 -7.00 -38.17 8.75
N PHE A 11 -5.84 -37.61 9.11
CA PHE A 11 -4.68 -38.41 9.48
C PHE A 11 -4.85 -39.07 10.85
N ALA A 12 -5.48 -38.40 11.82
CA ALA A 12 -5.79 -38.99 13.13
C ALA A 12 -6.65 -40.25 13.00
N ASN A 13 -7.75 -40.19 12.23
CA ASN A 13 -8.60 -41.36 11.97
C ASN A 13 -7.84 -42.49 11.27
N ARG A 14 -6.89 -42.16 10.39
CA ARG A 14 -6.11 -43.18 9.68
C ARG A 14 -5.06 -43.85 10.56
N ILE A 15 -4.41 -43.05 11.40
CA ILE A 15 -3.47 -43.53 12.41
C ILE A 15 -4.20 -44.43 13.42
N GLU A 16 -5.34 -43.99 13.94
CA GLU A 16 -6.14 -44.80 14.88
C GLU A 16 -6.60 -46.12 14.25
N LYS A 17 -6.97 -46.12 12.97
CA LYS A 17 -7.38 -47.34 12.26
C LYS A 17 -6.24 -48.33 12.02
N GLU A 18 -5.01 -47.87 11.77
CA GLU A 18 -3.87 -48.75 11.46
C GLU A 18 -3.01 -49.09 12.69
N LEU A 19 -2.90 -48.21 13.69
CA LEU A 19 -2.07 -48.38 14.89
C LEU A 19 -2.85 -48.45 16.20
N GLY A 20 -4.16 -48.18 16.19
CA GLY A 20 -4.97 -48.10 17.41
C GLY A 20 -4.96 -46.71 18.07
N PRO A 21 -5.70 -46.54 19.19
CA PRO A 21 -5.97 -45.22 19.80
C PRO A 21 -4.73 -44.56 20.41
N HIS A 22 -3.68 -45.34 20.74
CA HIS A 22 -2.46 -44.84 21.37
C HIS A 22 -1.21 -45.41 20.67
N PRO A 23 -0.81 -44.85 19.51
CA PRO A 23 0.41 -45.24 18.84
C PRO A 23 1.64 -44.83 19.68
N THR A 24 2.51 -45.79 19.98
CA THR A 24 3.68 -45.58 20.85
C THR A 24 4.93 -45.17 20.07
N GLU A 25 5.00 -45.53 18.78
CA GLU A 25 6.19 -45.36 17.94
C GLU A 25 6.00 -44.29 16.86
N THR A 26 6.84 -43.25 16.88
CA THR A 26 6.79 -42.15 15.91
C THR A 26 7.11 -42.59 14.48
N SER A 27 8.03 -43.55 14.31
CA SER A 27 8.37 -44.12 12.99
C SER A 27 7.16 -44.75 12.31
N SER A 28 6.36 -45.45 13.09
CA SER A 28 5.19 -46.19 12.64
C SER A 28 4.04 -45.23 12.28
N VAL A 29 3.89 -44.13 13.03
CA VAL A 29 2.99 -43.02 12.67
C VAL A 29 3.40 -42.36 11.36
N MET A 30 4.70 -42.03 11.20
CA MET A 30 5.23 -41.42 9.98
C MET A 30 5.01 -42.31 8.75
N ALA A 31 5.19 -43.62 8.90
CA ALA A 31 4.93 -44.59 7.83
C ALA A 31 3.46 -44.56 7.37
N VAL A 32 2.51 -44.50 8.31
CA VAL A 32 1.08 -44.41 7.99
C VAL A 32 0.72 -43.09 7.33
N ILE A 33 1.27 -41.96 7.79
CA ILE A 33 1.06 -40.65 7.15
C ILE A 33 1.57 -40.68 5.71
N THR A 34 2.81 -41.15 5.50
CA THR A 34 3.44 -41.21 4.18
C THR A 34 2.67 -42.12 3.23
N LYS A 35 2.16 -43.25 3.71
CA LYS A 35 1.32 -44.18 2.93
C LYS A 35 -0.05 -43.58 2.59
N SER A 36 -0.64 -42.82 3.50
CA SER A 36 -2.01 -42.28 3.34
C SER A 36 -2.08 -40.96 2.61
N VAL A 37 -0.97 -40.21 2.50
CA VAL A 37 -0.94 -38.90 1.81
C VAL A 37 -1.38 -38.99 0.35
N GLY A 38 -1.07 -40.09 -0.34
CA GLY A 38 -1.48 -40.30 -1.75
C GLY A 38 -2.99 -40.43 -1.92
N ASN A 39 -3.69 -40.91 -0.89
CA ASN A 39 -5.15 -41.03 -0.89
C ASN A 39 -5.84 -39.73 -0.44
N PHE A 40 -5.09 -38.76 0.09
CA PHE A 40 -5.61 -37.47 0.52
C PHE A 40 -5.68 -36.51 -0.68
N SER A 41 -6.85 -36.44 -1.32
CA SER A 41 -7.07 -35.54 -2.46
C SER A 41 -7.23 -34.09 -2.01
N ARG A 42 -6.10 -33.37 -1.94
CA ARG A 42 -6.03 -31.96 -1.49
C ARG A 42 -7.01 -31.04 -2.23
N SER A 43 -7.19 -31.23 -3.53
CA SER A 43 -8.08 -30.40 -4.36
C SER A 43 -9.56 -30.59 -4.03
N ARG A 44 -9.95 -31.72 -3.44
CA ARG A 44 -11.35 -32.02 -3.09
C ARG A 44 -11.65 -31.77 -1.62
N THR A 45 -10.66 -31.94 -0.75
CA THR A 45 -10.86 -31.92 0.71
C THR A 45 -10.50 -30.59 1.36
N LEU A 46 -9.54 -29.84 0.80
CA LEU A 46 -9.14 -28.56 1.37
C LEU A 46 -10.01 -27.46 0.81
N LYS A 47 -10.45 -26.55 1.68
CA LYS A 47 -11.11 -25.32 1.26
C LYS A 47 -10.11 -24.49 0.46
N GLU A 48 -10.50 -24.06 -0.73
CA GLU A 48 -9.70 -23.15 -1.52
C GLU A 48 -9.44 -21.88 -0.73
N PHE A 49 -8.18 -21.43 -0.77
CA PHE A 49 -7.85 -20.12 -0.26
C PHE A 49 -8.57 -19.08 -1.12
N GLN A 50 -9.11 -18.05 -0.47
CA GLN A 50 -9.65 -16.94 -1.24
C GLN A 50 -8.54 -16.35 -2.10
N GLU A 51 -8.90 -15.94 -3.31
CA GLU A 51 -7.97 -15.25 -4.20
C GLU A 51 -7.37 -14.07 -3.44
N LEU A 52 -6.05 -14.07 -3.33
CA LEU A 52 -5.29 -13.02 -2.65
C LEU A 52 -5.44 -11.74 -3.47
N LYS A 53 -6.38 -10.90 -3.06
CA LYS A 53 -6.57 -9.56 -3.62
C LYS A 53 -5.55 -8.63 -2.98
N PHE A 54 -4.36 -8.59 -3.57
CA PHE A 54 -3.42 -7.52 -3.29
C PHE A 54 -3.98 -6.23 -3.88
N LYS A 55 -4.62 -5.42 -3.04
CA LYS A 55 -4.97 -4.05 -3.40
C LYS A 55 -3.78 -3.17 -3.04
N TYR A 56 -3.34 -2.33 -3.96
CA TYR A 56 -2.51 -1.19 -3.59
C TYR A 56 -3.34 -0.34 -2.63
N VAL A 57 -2.94 -0.31 -1.36
CA VAL A 57 -3.46 0.68 -0.42
C VAL A 57 -2.73 1.97 -0.80
N GLU A 58 -3.42 2.81 -1.56
CA GLU A 58 -3.01 4.20 -1.70
C GLU A 58 -3.07 4.81 -0.29
N GLU A 59 -1.99 5.46 0.12
CA GLU A 59 -1.92 6.17 1.39
C GLU A 59 -2.93 7.34 1.36
N GLU A 60 -3.65 7.57 2.46
CA GLU A 60 -4.74 8.57 2.48
C GLU A 60 -4.24 10.00 2.21
N SER A 61 -3.01 10.30 2.59
CA SER A 61 -2.34 11.61 2.45
C SER A 61 -0.95 11.45 1.81
N PRO A 62 -0.87 11.09 0.51
CA PRO A 62 0.41 10.87 -0.15
C PRO A 62 1.24 12.16 -0.19
N ASP A 63 0.59 13.32 -0.16
CA ASP A 63 1.20 14.64 -0.12
C ASP A 63 2.04 14.91 1.14
N GLU A 64 1.66 14.36 2.31
CA GLU A 64 2.45 14.51 3.54
C GLU A 64 3.85 13.88 3.42
N PHE A 65 3.99 12.82 2.62
CA PHE A 65 5.27 12.19 2.32
C PHE A 65 5.96 12.80 1.09
N PHE A 66 5.21 12.98 0.00
CA PHE A 66 5.80 13.37 -1.28
C PHE A 66 6.16 14.85 -1.35
N ILE A 67 5.39 15.77 -0.74
CA ILE A 67 5.69 17.20 -0.81
C ILE A 67 7.03 17.52 -0.15
N PRO A 68 7.31 17.12 1.11
CA PRO A 68 8.62 17.36 1.72
C PRO A 68 9.76 16.71 0.93
N TYR A 69 9.54 15.50 0.41
CA TYR A 69 10.55 14.79 -0.38
C TYR A 69 10.87 15.50 -1.71
N LEU A 70 9.84 15.93 -2.46
CA LEU A 70 10.01 16.65 -3.72
C LEU A 70 10.77 17.96 -3.50
N TRP A 71 10.45 18.72 -2.46
CA TRP A 71 11.21 19.93 -2.12
C TRP A 71 12.65 19.62 -1.73
N SER A 72 12.91 18.54 -1.01
CA SER A 72 14.28 18.10 -0.71
C SER A 72 15.07 17.74 -1.98
N LEU A 73 14.39 17.21 -2.99
CA LEU A 73 15.00 16.82 -4.25
C LEU A 73 15.29 18.06 -5.10
N VAL A 74 14.33 18.98 -5.21
CA VAL A 74 14.53 20.29 -5.85
C VAL A 74 15.67 21.04 -5.19
N TYR A 75 15.73 21.08 -3.86
CA TYR A 75 16.84 21.72 -3.13
C TYR A 75 18.19 21.10 -3.49
N ARG A 76 18.31 19.76 -3.45
CA ARG A 76 19.59 19.08 -3.73
C ARG A 76 20.00 19.14 -5.19
N LEU A 77 19.05 19.10 -6.13
CA LEU A 77 19.33 18.92 -7.56
C LEU A 77 19.24 20.21 -8.39
N SER A 78 18.61 21.27 -7.88
CA SER A 78 18.48 22.54 -8.62
C SER A 78 19.81 23.29 -8.80
N GLY A 79 20.87 22.88 -8.10
CA GLY A 79 22.14 23.60 -8.08
C GLY A 79 22.03 24.99 -7.45
N LEU A 80 20.87 25.33 -6.87
CA LEU A 80 20.63 26.58 -6.19
C LEU A 80 21.30 26.50 -4.82
N ALA A 81 22.41 27.19 -4.66
CA ALA A 81 22.89 27.57 -3.34
C ALA A 81 21.90 28.61 -2.79
N LEU A 82 20.80 28.14 -2.18
CA LEU A 82 19.83 28.99 -1.50
C LEU A 82 20.50 29.64 -0.30
N ASP A 83 21.18 30.76 -0.55
CA ASP A 83 21.62 31.68 0.49
C ASP A 83 20.37 32.34 1.09
N GLN A 84 20.20 32.22 2.41
CA GLN A 84 19.08 32.80 3.13
C GLN A 84 18.93 34.31 2.88
N LYS A 85 20.02 35.00 2.51
CA LYS A 85 19.99 36.42 2.12
C LYS A 85 19.27 36.67 0.80
N ALA A 86 19.37 35.75 -0.16
CA ALA A 86 18.69 35.85 -1.46
C ALA A 86 17.19 35.52 -1.37
N LEU A 87 16.73 34.91 -0.27
CA LEU A 87 15.32 34.63 -0.03
C LEU A 87 14.50 35.92 0.21
N HIS A 88 15.14 36.98 0.70
CA HIS A 88 14.48 38.25 1.01
C HIS A 88 13.95 38.98 -0.25
N CYS A 89 14.44 38.61 -1.44
CA CYS A 89 14.01 39.17 -2.72
C CYS A 89 12.70 38.55 -3.23
N LEU A 90 12.39 37.30 -2.82
CA LEU A 90 11.22 36.54 -3.28
C LEU A 90 9.92 36.93 -2.56
N GLY A 91 10.02 37.78 -1.53
CA GLY A 91 8.91 38.19 -0.67
C GLY A 91 7.97 39.26 -1.23
N GLN A 92 8.16 39.75 -2.45
CA GLN A 92 7.17 40.60 -3.11
C GLN A 92 6.10 39.73 -3.77
N VAL A 93 5.36 38.99 -2.94
CA VAL A 93 4.09 38.40 -3.37
C VAL A 93 3.14 39.56 -3.61
N THR A 94 2.91 39.92 -4.87
CA THR A 94 1.77 40.78 -5.24
C THR A 94 0.51 39.99 -4.94
N THR A 95 -0.08 40.25 -3.78
CA THR A 95 -1.45 39.82 -3.51
C THR A 95 -2.36 40.58 -4.47
N TYR A 96 -2.90 39.90 -5.48
CA TYR A 96 -4.00 40.45 -6.27
C TYR A 96 -5.23 40.50 -5.36
N THR A 97 -5.52 41.68 -4.82
CA THR A 97 -6.81 41.94 -4.18
C THR A 97 -7.84 42.11 -5.30
N GLU A 98 -8.80 41.19 -5.40
CA GLU A 98 -10.05 41.38 -6.15
C GLU A 98 -10.70 42.69 -5.69
N GLY A 99 -10.54 43.77 -6.45
CA GLY A 99 -11.07 45.08 -6.06
C GLY A 99 -10.76 46.22 -7.03
N ASP A 100 -9.64 46.18 -7.76
CA ASP A 100 -9.35 47.21 -8.78
C ASP A 100 -10.08 46.90 -10.09
N VAL A 101 -11.39 47.16 -10.09
CA VAL A 101 -12.10 47.47 -11.33
C VAL A 101 -11.68 48.89 -11.72
N PRO A 102 -11.04 49.13 -12.89
CA PRO A 102 -10.68 50.46 -13.29
C PRO A 102 -11.96 51.25 -13.56
N SER A 103 -12.23 52.22 -12.67
CA SER A 103 -13.37 53.11 -12.79
C SER A 103 -13.05 54.22 -13.78
N ASP A 104 -13.68 54.08 -14.92
CA ASP A 104 -14.30 55.14 -15.71
C ASP A 104 -13.43 55.99 -16.64
N THR A 105 -14.03 56.13 -17.82
CA THR A 105 -13.62 56.91 -18.98
C THR A 105 -14.03 58.36 -18.74
N THR A 106 -13.09 59.29 -18.77
CA THR A 106 -13.41 60.71 -19.01
C THR A 106 -12.79 61.15 -20.33
N VAL A 107 -13.66 61.23 -21.32
CA VAL A 107 -13.53 61.97 -22.57
C VAL A 107 -13.20 63.43 -22.27
N GLY A 108 -12.25 64.01 -23.01
CA GLY A 108 -11.88 65.42 -22.93
C GLY A 108 -10.99 65.85 -24.10
N ASP A 109 -11.67 66.21 -25.18
CA ASP A 109 -11.21 66.72 -26.48
C ASP A 109 -10.29 67.96 -26.42
N GLY A 110 -9.51 68.20 -27.48
CA GLY A 110 -8.69 69.43 -27.62
C GLY A 110 -7.56 69.38 -28.65
N ALA A 111 -7.91 69.49 -29.93
CA ALA A 111 -7.00 69.64 -31.07
C ALA A 111 -6.21 70.98 -31.12
N THR A 112 -5.28 71.07 -32.09
CA THR A 112 -4.56 72.25 -32.67
C THR A 112 -3.29 72.73 -31.92
N VAL A 113 -2.12 72.99 -32.54
CA VAL A 113 -1.65 73.17 -33.94
C VAL A 113 -0.28 72.50 -34.09
#